data_AF-R5I5Z4-F1
#
_entry.id   AF-R5I5Z4-F1
#
_cell.length_a   1.000
_cell.length_b   1.000
_cell.length_c   1.000
_cell.angle_alpha   90.00
_cell.angle_beta   90.00
_cell.angle_gamma   90.00
#
_symmetry.space_group_name_H-M   'P 1'
#
loop_
_entity.id
_entity.type
_entity.pdbx_description
1 polymer ?
#
loop_
_entity_poly.entity_id
_entity_poly.type
_entity_poly.pdbx_seq_one_letter_code
_entity_poly.pdbx_strand_id
1 'polypeptide(L)' 'MNYSHFVGIDVSKQTLDASILDSEENELSHMKFKNSPSGIQEMLDWAKSFRADISSTLFCAENMVDFLYITI' A
#
# COMPACT_ATOMS: atom_id res chain seq x y z
N MET A 1 -16.76 7.14 -5.70
CA MET A 1 -15.52 7.50 -4.99
C MET A 1 -14.48 7.77 -6.05
N ASN A 2 -13.75 8.89 -5.98
CA ASN A 2 -12.69 9.23 -6.93
C ASN A 2 -11.36 9.02 -6.19
N TYR A 3 -10.78 7.84 -6.34
CA TYR A 3 -9.47 7.54 -5.73
C TYR A 3 -8.38 8.13 -6.61
N SER A 4 -7.37 8.74 -5.99
CA SER A 4 -6.23 9.30 -6.73
C SER A 4 -5.24 8.21 -7.13
N HIS A 5 -5.08 7.20 -6.26
CA HIS A 5 -4.18 6.07 -6.42
C HIS A 5 -4.77 4.82 -5.77
N PHE A 6 -4.24 3.69 -6.20
CA PHE A 6 -4.53 2.38 -5.64
C PHE A 6 -3.24 1.75 -5.18
N VAL A 7 -3.25 1.08 -4.02
CA VAL A 7 -2.10 0.31 -3.55
C VAL A 7 -2.56 -1.10 -3.28
N GLY A 8 -2.13 -2.04 -4.12
CA GLY A 8 -2.30 -3.47 -3.89
C GLY A 8 -1.18 -3.99 -3.01
N ILE A 9 -1.50 -4.78 -1.97
CA ILE A 9 -0.53 -5.32 -1.02
C ILE A 9 -0.74 -6.84 -0.93
N ASP A 10 0.25 -7.62 -1.36
CA ASP A 10 0.37 -9.04 -1.06
C ASP A 10 1.13 -9.20 0.26
N VAL A 11 0.46 -9.75 1.27
CA VAL A 11 0.97 -9.80 2.64
C VAL A 11 1.53 -11.19 2.92
N SER A 12 2.81 -11.27 3.26
CA SER A 12 3.45 -12.48 3.75
C SER A 12 3.83 -12.36 5.24
N LYS A 13 4.27 -13.45 5.86
CA LYS A 13 4.71 -13.44 7.27
C LYS A 13 5.84 -12.43 7.56
N GLN A 14 6.69 -12.15 6.58
CA GLN A 14 7.89 -11.34 6.76
C GLN A 14 7.88 -10.04 5.97
N THR A 15 7.07 -9.97 4.91
CA THR A 15 7.09 -8.87 3.95
C THR A 15 5.70 -8.39 3.57
N LEU A 16 5.61 -7.12 3.20
CA LEU A 16 4.48 -6.53 2.49
C LEU A 16 4.97 -6.26 1.08
N ASP A 17 4.36 -6.89 0.10
CA ASP A 17 4.71 -6.73 -1.30
C ASP A 17 3.68 -5.79 -1.94
N ALA A 18 4.08 -4.54 -2.21
CA ALA A 18 3.15 -3.48 -2.58
C ALA A 18 3.35 -3.02 -4.03
N SER A 19 2.25 -2.86 -4.77
CA SER A 19 2.21 -2.21 -6.07
C SER A 19 1.29 -0.99 -6.01
N ILE A 20 1.73 0.14 -6.56
CA ILE A 20 0.97 1.39 -6.63
C ILE A 20 0.55 1.69 -8.06
N LEU A 21 -0.73 2.00 -8.24
CA LEU A 21 -1.35 2.36 -9.51
C LEU A 21 -1.91 3.78 -9.45
N ASP A 22 -1.88 4.47 -10.58
CA ASP A 22 -2.56 5.76 -10.76
C ASP A 22 -4.08 5.60 -10.93
N SER A 23 -4.78 6.72 -11.09
CA SER A 23 -6.23 6.74 -11.31
C SER A 23 -6.68 6.08 -12.62
N GLU A 24 -5.77 5.88 -13.57
CA GLU A 24 -6.00 5.18 -14.85
C GLU A 24 -5.59 3.70 -14.77
N GLU A 25 -5.31 3.19 -13.57
CA GLU A 25 -4.91 1.81 -13.29
C GLU A 25 -3.57 1.41 -13.95
N ASN A 26 -2.70 2.38 -14.25
CA ASN A 26 -1.33 2.09 -14.68
C ASN A 26 -0.44 1.86 -13.46
N GLU A 27 0.35 0.78 -13.48
CA GLU A 27 1.35 0.53 -12.44
C GLU A 27 2.48 1.58 -12.51
N LEU A 28 2.70 2.31 -11.42
CA LEU A 28 3.77 3.29 -11.29
C LEU A 28 5.03 2.66 -10.69
N SER A 29 4.87 1.76 -9.72
CA SER A 29 5.99 1.14 -9.01
C SER A 29 5.54 -0.07 -8.19
N HIS A 30 6.51 -0.92 -7.89
CA HIS A 30 6.38 -2.09 -7.03
C HIS A 30 7.56 -2.15 -6.06
N MET A 31 7.29 -2.37 -4.78
CA MET A 31 8.33 -2.46 -3.75
C MET A 31 7.94 -3.38 -2.59
N LYS A 32 8.95 -4.05 -2.04
CA LYS A 32 8.83 -4.90 -0.85
C LYS A 32 9.24 -4.16 0.40
N PHE A 33 8.40 -4.29 1.43
CA PHE A 33 8.63 -3.76 2.77
C PHE A 33 8.67 -4.88 3.78
N LYS A 34 9.20 -4.60 4.96
CA LYS A 34 9.10 -5.53 6.08
C LYS A 34 7.67 -5.56 6.62
N ASN A 35 7.15 -6.74 6.96
CA ASN A 35 5.90 -6.85 7.71
C ASN A 35 6.15 -6.50 9.19
N SER A 36 6.27 -5.20 9.45
CA SER A 36 6.43 -4.61 10.78
C SER A 36 5.85 -3.19 10.78
N PRO A 37 5.57 -2.59 11.96
CA PRO A 37 5.09 -1.21 12.01
C PRO A 37 6.00 -0.21 11.28
N SER A 38 7.33 -0.39 11.37
CA SER A 38 8.28 0.44 10.62
C SER A 38 8.18 0.25 9.11
N GLY A 39 7.97 -0.98 8.63
CA GLY A 39 7.82 -1.26 7.20
C GLY A 39 6.50 -0.73 6.62
N ILE A 40 5.43 -0.71 7.43
CA ILE A 40 4.17 -0.02 7.07
C ILE A 40 4.43 1.47 6.92
N GLN A 41 5.16 2.09 7.84
CA GLN A 41 5.49 3.52 7.75
C GLN A 41 6.34 3.82 6.49
N GLU A 42 7.35 2.99 6.21
CA GLU A 42 8.15 3.07 4.98
C GLU A 42 7.28 2.94 3.72
N MET A 43 6.28 2.04 3.72
CA MET A 43 5.33 1.88 2.62
C MET A 43 4.44 3.11 2.43
N LEU A 44 3.96 3.72 3.52
CA LEU A 44 3.18 4.95 3.44
C LEU A 44 4.01 6.11 2.90
N ASP A 45 5.26 6.26 3.34
CA ASP A 45 6.14 7.32 2.86
C ASP A 45 6.58 7.10 1.41
N TRP A 46 6.75 5.84 0.99
CA TRP A 46 6.90 5.47 -0.42
C TRP A 46 5.67 5.85 -1.24
N ALA A 47 4.46 5.54 -0.80
CA ALA A 47 3.23 5.91 -1.52
C ALA A 47 3.09 7.45 -1.66
N LYS A 48 3.37 8.22 -0.59
CA LYS A 48 3.37 9.69 -0.65
C LYS A 48 4.35 10.25 -1.68
N SER A 49 5.45 9.55 -1.96
CA SER A 49 6.44 10.00 -2.95
C SER A 49 5.86 10.07 -4.38
N PHE A 50 4.78 9.34 -4.67
CA PHE A 50 4.02 9.40 -5.93
C PHE A 50 2.96 10.50 -5.94
N ARG A 51 2.97 11.42 -4.96
CA ARG A 51 1.91 12.42 -4.74
C ARG A 51 0.55 11.79 -4.44
N ALA A 52 0.55 10.54 -3.98
CA ALA A 52 -0.65 9.90 -3.47
C ALA A 52 -1.08 10.64 -2.19
N ASP A 53 -2.28 11.20 -2.23
CA ASP A 53 -2.95 11.64 -1.02
C ASP A 53 -3.50 10.40 -0.32
N ILE A 54 -2.89 10.06 0.82
CA ILE A 54 -3.20 8.84 1.56
C ILE A 54 -4.68 8.81 1.98
N SER A 55 -5.32 9.96 2.19
CA SER A 55 -6.75 10.05 2.52
C SER A 55 -7.69 9.72 1.35
N SER A 56 -7.18 9.79 0.12
CA SER A 56 -7.88 9.44 -1.13
C SER A 56 -7.23 8.26 -1.88
N THR A 57 -6.36 7.51 -1.21
CA THR A 57 -5.71 6.30 -1.73
C THR A 57 -6.44 5.07 -1.21
N LEU A 58 -6.80 4.15 -2.10
CA LEU A 58 -7.38 2.87 -1.71
C LEU A 58 -6.26 1.85 -1.49
N PHE A 59 -6.13 1.34 -0.28
CA PHE A 59 -5.22 0.23 0.04
C PHE A 59 -6.00 -1.09 0.04
N CYS A 60 -5.59 -2.01 -0.82
CA CYS A 60 -6.17 -3.35 -0.96
C CYS A 60 -5.12 -4.37 -0.50
N ALA A 61 -5.34 -5.02 0.64
CA ALA A 61 -4.46 -6.08 1.12
C ALA A 61 -5.08 -7.46 0.88
N GLU A 62 -4.34 -8.38 0.27
CA GLU A 62 -4.79 -9.76 0.12
C GLU A 62 -4.83 -10.46 1.49
N ASN A 63 -5.99 -11.07 1.74
CA ASN A 63 -6.43 -11.83 2.89
C ASN A 63 -5.33 -12.37 3.83
N MET A 64 -5.14 -11.73 4.99
CA MET A 64 -4.55 -12.37 6.15
C MET A 64 -5.65 -12.85 7.10
N VAL A 65 -5.62 -14.14 7.45
CA VAL A 65 -6.41 -14.70 8.58
C VAL A 65 -5.97 -14.07 9.92
N ASP A 66 -4.85 -13.34 9.93
CA ASP A 66 -4.34 -12.52 11.03
C ASP A 66 -4.51 -11.03 10.73
N PHE A 67 -5.17 -10.30 11.62
CA PHE A 67 -5.58 -8.91 11.43
C PHE A 67 -4.42 -7.96 11.04
N LEU A 68 -4.47 -7.40 9.82
CA LEU A 68 -3.66 -6.24 9.43
C LEU A 68 -4.40 -4.97 9.83
N TYR A 69 -4.04 -4.40 11.00
CA TYR A 69 -4.54 -3.10 11.42
C TYR A 69 -3.78 -2.00 10.68
N ILE A 70 -4.32 -1.52 9.56
CA ILE A 70 -3.92 -0.26 8.96
C ILE A 70 -4.87 0.82 9.48
N THR A 71 -4.47 1.52 10.56
CA THR A 71 -5.12 2.78 10.94
C THR A 71 -4.38 3.90 10.22
N ILE A 72 -5.05 4.56 9.30
CA ILE A 72 -4.59 5.76 8.60
C ILE A 72 -5.06 6.98 9.37
#